data_AF-A0A931DLS5-F1
#
_entry.id   AF-A0A931DLS5-F1
#
_cell.length_a   1.000
_cell.length_b   1.000
_cell.length_c   1.000
_cell.angle_alpha   90.00
_cell.angle_beta   90.00
_cell.angle_gamma   90.00
#
_symmetry.space_group_name_H-M   'P 1'
#
loop_
_entity.id
_entity.type
_entity.pdbx_description
1 polymer ?
#
loop_
_entity_poly.entity_id
_entity_poly.type
_entity_poly.pdbx_seq_one_letter_code
_entity_poly.pdbx_strand_id
1 'polypeptide(L)'
;MAEADDGTVRCFSCDRPAAEVGRLVSGAGLRICGACVAAAEAIVEEYRDDPFQVRLPRWTSMTDEQMLDKVPRVAALADQVEAELRGWVRELRRRGVTWARIGQALGITRQSAWERFSGEE
;
A
#
# COMPACT_ATOMS: atom_id res chain seq x y z
N MET A 1 1.88 -8.36 21.13
CA MET A 1 2.32 -8.14 19.75
C MET A 1 1.56 -9.14 18.92
N ALA A 2 0.59 -8.71 18.12
CA ALA A 2 -0.14 -9.65 17.27
C ALA A 2 0.84 -10.18 16.22
N GLU A 3 1.11 -11.48 16.23
CA GLU A 3 1.79 -12.16 15.14
C GLU A 3 0.89 -12.00 13.91
N ALA A 4 1.33 -11.18 12.96
CA ALA A 4 0.69 -11.11 11.66
C ALA A 4 0.87 -12.48 11.01
N ASP A 5 -0.23 -13.09 10.58
CA ASP A 5 -0.21 -14.32 9.79
C ASP A 5 0.67 -14.09 8.54
N ASP A 6 1.83 -14.74 8.51
CA ASP A 6 2.89 -14.59 7.49
C ASP A 6 2.36 -14.91 6.06
N GLY A 7 1.25 -15.64 5.96
CA GLY A 7 0.54 -15.92 4.70
C GLY A 7 -0.21 -14.72 4.08
N THR A 8 -0.50 -13.68 4.86
CA THR A 8 -1.21 -12.47 4.39
C THR A 8 -0.27 -11.35 3.93
N VAL A 9 1.00 -11.42 4.30
CA VAL A 9 1.99 -10.39 3.99
C VAL A 9 2.60 -10.67 2.61
N ARG A 10 2.38 -9.78 1.64
CA ARG A 10 2.82 -9.96 0.24
C ARG A 10 3.67 -8.79 -0.25
N CYS A 11 4.58 -9.07 -1.17
CA CYS A 11 5.32 -8.05 -1.90
C CYS A 11 4.39 -7.33 -2.89
N PHE A 12 4.21 -6.01 -2.78
CA PHE A 12 3.32 -5.26 -3.67
C PHE A 12 3.76 -5.33 -5.15
N SER A 13 5.04 -5.59 -5.40
CA SER A 13 5.65 -5.57 -6.73
C SER A 13 5.63 -6.91 -7.46
N CYS A 14 5.76 -8.05 -6.78
CA CYS A 14 5.66 -9.39 -7.41
C CYS A 14 4.52 -10.26 -6.92
N ASP A 15 3.74 -9.81 -5.93
CA ASP A 15 2.58 -10.49 -5.33
C ASP A 15 2.89 -11.82 -4.61
N ARG A 16 4.16 -12.20 -4.52
CA ARG A 16 4.59 -13.37 -3.75
C ARG A 16 4.50 -13.12 -2.25
N PRO A 17 4.13 -14.14 -1.45
CA PRO A 17 4.04 -14.05 0.00
C PRO A 17 5.42 -13.88 0.64
N ALA A 18 5.44 -13.32 1.84
CA ALA A 18 6.64 -13.05 2.64
C ALA A 18 7.53 -14.30 2.76
N ALA A 19 6.92 -15.45 3.05
CA ALA A 19 7.57 -16.75 3.17
C ALA A 19 8.39 -17.16 1.92
N GLU A 20 8.01 -16.71 0.72
CA GLU A 20 8.68 -17.08 -0.54
C GLU A 20 9.75 -16.07 -0.98
N VAL A 21 9.76 -14.86 -0.42
CA VAL A 21 10.61 -13.76 -0.90
C VAL A 21 11.70 -13.34 0.08
N GLY A 22 11.72 -13.95 1.27
CA GLY A 22 12.70 -13.67 2.31
C GLY A 22 12.52 -12.26 2.89
N ARG A 23 13.51 -11.38 2.70
CA ARG A 23 13.47 -10.04 3.29
C ARG A 23 12.45 -9.14 2.58
N LEU A 24 11.46 -8.67 3.35
CA LEU A 24 10.54 -7.61 2.98
C LEU A 24 10.93 -6.29 3.66
N VAL A 25 10.98 -5.22 2.88
CA VAL A 25 11.07 -3.84 3.36
C VAL A 25 9.65 -3.30 3.46
N SER A 26 9.25 -2.86 4.66
CA SER A 26 7.91 -2.34 4.94
C SER A 26 7.95 -0.82 5.14
N GLY A 27 7.13 -0.10 4.37
CA GLY A 27 6.83 1.33 4.55
C GLY A 27 5.41 1.53 5.09
N ALA A 28 4.79 2.67 4.78
CA ALA A 28 3.40 2.99 5.14
C ALA A 28 2.38 2.11 4.39
N GLY A 29 2.27 0.84 4.78
CA GLY A 29 1.31 -0.14 4.26
C GLY A 29 1.77 -0.90 3.03
N LEU A 30 2.82 -0.41 2.36
CA LEU A 30 3.43 -1.06 1.20
C LEU A 30 4.68 -1.85 1.61
N ARG A 31 4.83 -3.05 1.03
CA ARG A 31 5.95 -3.96 1.33
C ARG A 31 6.61 -4.44 0.04
N ILE A 32 7.92 -4.31 -0.07
CA ILE A 32 8.69 -4.73 -1.26
C ILE A 32 9.79 -5.71 -0.88
N CYS A 33 9.95 -6.79 -1.65
CA CYS A 33 11.01 -7.75 -1.39
C CYS A 33 12.34 -7.30 -2.01
N GLY A 34 13.45 -7.82 -1.46
CA GLY A 34 14.80 -7.50 -1.94
C GLY A 34 15.00 -7.78 -3.44
N ALA A 35 14.41 -8.85 -3.97
CA ALA A 35 14.49 -9.16 -5.41
C ALA A 35 13.82 -8.09 -6.29
N CYS A 36 12.67 -7.55 -5.86
CA CYS A 36 12.00 -6.46 -6.58
C CYS A 36 12.74 -5.13 -6.43
N VAL A 37 13.39 -4.88 -5.29
CA VAL A 37 14.28 -3.71 -5.11
C VAL A 37 15.44 -3.78 -6.09
N ALA A 38 16.14 -4.91 -6.16
CA ALA A 38 17.27 -5.10 -7.08
C ALA A 38 16.85 -4.97 -8.56
N ALA A 39 15.67 -5.50 -8.92
CA ALA A 39 15.13 -5.33 -10.27
C ALA A 39 14.81 -3.87 -10.61
N ALA A 40 14.23 -3.13 -9.66
CA ALA A 40 13.95 -1.71 -9.84
C ALA A 40 15.24 -0.89 -9.98
N GLU A 41 16.25 -1.17 -9.15
CA GLU A 41 17.57 -0.54 -9.22
C GLU A 41 18.23 -0.77 -10.58
N ALA A 42 18.21 -2.01 -11.09
CA ALA A 42 18.76 -2.33 -12.42
C ALA A 42 18.07 -1.54 -13.55
N ILE A 43 16.74 -1.40 -13.50
CA ILE A 43 15.98 -0.62 -14.49
C ILE A 43 16.34 0.87 -14.38
N VAL A 44 16.43 1.41 -13.16
CA VAL A 44 16.81 2.82 -12.96
C VAL A 44 18.23 3.09 -13.46
N GLU A 45 19.14 2.14 -13.27
CA GLU A 45 20.51 2.22 -13.77
C GLU A 45 20.57 2.20 -15.30
N GLU A 46 19.85 1.27 -15.94
CA GLU A 46 19.81 1.11 -17.39
C GLU A 46 19.34 2.39 -18.09
N TYR A 47 18.35 3.07 -17.53
CA TYR A 47 17.75 4.28 -18.10
C TYR A 47 18.21 5.56 -17.39
N ARG A 48 19.38 5.56 -16.72
CA ARG A 48 19.86 6.73 -15.95
C ARG A 48 20.00 7.98 -16.82
N ASP A 49 20.52 7.83 -18.03
CA ASP A 49 20.83 8.96 -18.93
C ASP A 49 19.66 9.31 -19.86
N ASP A 50 18.57 8.53 -19.83
CA ASP A 50 17.39 8.81 -20.63
C ASP A 50 16.70 10.09 -20.11
N PRO A 51 16.22 10.97 -21.01
CA PRO A 51 15.48 12.14 -20.59
C PRO A 51 14.22 11.69 -19.83
N PHE A 52 13.97 12.27 -18.64
CA PHE A 52 12.82 11.93 -17.83
C PHE A 52 11.52 12.08 -18.63
N GLN A 53 10.95 10.95 -19.01
CA GLN A 53 9.63 10.90 -19.63
C GLN A 53 8.64 10.44 -18.57
N VAL A 54 7.71 11.33 -18.20
CA VAL A 54 6.50 10.90 -17.52
C VAL A 54 5.79 9.97 -18.50
N ARG A 55 5.89 8.66 -18.26
CA ARG A 55 4.97 7.74 -18.92
C ARG A 55 3.59 8.08 -18.38
N LEU A 56 2.83 8.80 -19.22
CA LEU A 56 1.40 9.10 -19.04
C LEU A 56 0.68 7.85 -18.55
N PRO A 57 -0.45 8.00 -17.85
CA PRO A 57 -0.97 6.96 -16.99
C PRO A 57 -0.98 5.63 -17.71
N ARG A 58 -0.33 4.60 -17.16
CA ARG A 58 0.00 3.35 -17.89
C ARG A 58 -1.19 2.72 -18.62
N TRP A 59 -2.41 3.01 -18.19
CA TRP A 59 -3.66 2.57 -18.80
C TRP A 59 -3.97 3.20 -20.18
N THR A 60 -3.37 4.34 -20.56
CA THR A 60 -3.62 4.95 -21.89
C THR A 60 -3.16 4.08 -23.06
N SER A 61 -2.22 3.15 -22.82
CA SER A 61 -1.73 2.19 -23.80
C SER A 61 -2.29 0.78 -23.60
N MET A 62 -3.31 0.62 -22.75
CA MET A 62 -3.88 -0.69 -22.41
C MET A 62 -5.29 -0.85 -22.98
N THR A 63 -5.70 -2.09 -23.30
CA THR A 63 -7.11 -2.41 -23.58
C THR A 63 -7.91 -2.53 -22.29
N ASP A 64 -9.24 -2.49 -22.39
CA ASP A 64 -10.13 -2.70 -21.25
C ASP A 64 -9.87 -4.05 -20.57
N GLU A 65 -9.63 -5.12 -21.32
CA GLU A 65 -9.32 -6.45 -20.77
C GLU A 65 -8.00 -6.44 -20.00
N GLN A 66 -6.97 -5.77 -20.53
CA GLN A 66 -5.69 -5.63 -19.84
C GLN A 66 -5.83 -4.81 -18.56
N MET A 67 -6.75 -3.84 -18.52
CA MET A 67 -7.05 -3.09 -17.30
C MET A 67 -7.79 -3.96 -16.29
N LEU A 68 -8.84 -4.66 -16.73
CA LEU A 68 -9.64 -5.56 -15.89
C LEU A 68 -8.80 -6.68 -15.28
N ASP A 69 -7.82 -7.23 -16.01
CA ASP A 69 -6.85 -8.21 -15.49
C ASP A 69 -6.02 -7.67 -14.30
N LYS A 70 -5.77 -6.35 -14.27
CA LYS A 70 -5.00 -5.71 -13.19
C LYS A 70 -5.84 -5.28 -11.99
N VAL A 71 -7.14 -5.08 -12.17
CA VAL A 71 -8.03 -4.57 -11.11
C VAL A 71 -7.96 -5.39 -9.82
N PRO A 72 -8.03 -6.74 -9.83
CA PRO A 72 -8.00 -7.52 -8.60
C PRO A 72 -6.75 -7.26 -7.76
N ARG A 73 -5.60 -7.12 -8.42
CA ARG A 73 -4.33 -6.82 -7.75
C ARG A 73 -4.28 -5.41 -7.18
N VAL A 74 -4.83 -4.43 -7.91
CA VAL A 74 -4.92 -3.04 -7.41
C VAL A 74 -5.86 -2.96 -6.20
N ALA A 75 -6.97 -3.70 -6.23
CA ALA A 75 -7.90 -3.79 -5.10
C ALA A 75 -7.23 -4.40 -3.86
N ALA A 76 -6.52 -5.53 -4.01
CA ALA A 76 -5.79 -6.15 -2.90
C ALA A 76 -4.74 -5.20 -2.30
N LEU A 77 -4.08 -4.38 -3.13
CA LEU A 77 -3.15 -3.37 -2.65
C LEU A 77 -3.84 -2.25 -1.87
N ALA A 78 -5.00 -1.80 -2.34
CA ALA A 78 -5.80 -0.80 -1.65
C ALA A 78 -6.25 -1.30 -0.27
N ASP A 79 -6.70 -2.57 -0.19
CA ASP A 79 -7.09 -3.21 1.07
C ASP A 79 -5.90 -3.30 2.04
N GLN A 80 -4.71 -3.62 1.54
CA GLN A 80 -3.49 -3.68 2.37
C GLN A 80 -3.14 -2.32 2.98
N VAL A 81 -3.21 -1.25 2.19
CA VAL A 81 -2.94 0.12 2.66
C VAL A 81 -4.03 0.58 3.64
N GLU A 82 -5.29 0.24 3.38
CA GLU A 82 -6.40 0.57 4.28
C GLU A 82 -6.25 -0.15 5.63
N ALA A 83 -5.88 -1.43 5.62
CA ALA A 83 -5.64 -2.21 6.84
C ALA A 83 -4.51 -1.61 7.69
N GLU A 84 -3.42 -1.17 7.05
CA GLU A 84 -2.35 -0.45 7.73
C GLU A 84 -2.89 0.84 8.35
N LEU A 85 -3.58 1.69 7.57
CA LEU A 85 -4.14 2.95 8.05
C LEU A 85 -5.06 2.76 9.25
N ARG A 86 -5.89 1.73 9.24
CA ARG A 86 -6.74 1.32 10.37
C ARG A 86 -5.91 0.99 11.60
N GLY A 87 -4.79 0.25 11.44
CA GLY A 87 -3.82 0.00 12.52
C GLY A 87 -3.29 1.29 13.16
N TRP A 88 -2.90 2.28 12.34
CA TRP A 88 -2.46 3.59 12.83
C TRP A 88 -3.57 4.34 13.58
N VAL A 89 -4.78 4.37 13.02
CA VAL A 89 -5.94 5.03 13.66
C VAL A 89 -6.28 4.35 14.98
N ARG A 90 -6.30 3.01 15.05
CA ARG A 90 -6.53 2.26 16.29
C ARG A 90 -5.50 2.61 17.36
N GLU A 91 -4.21 2.66 17.00
CA GLU A 91 -3.16 3.03 17.95
C GLU A 91 -3.31 4.49 18.43
N LEU A 92 -3.67 5.42 17.55
CA LEU A 92 -3.96 6.81 17.93
C LEU A 92 -5.16 6.90 18.88
N ARG A 93 -6.22 6.13 18.62
CA ARG A 93 -7.39 6.05 19.50
C ARG A 93 -7.06 5.43 20.85
N ARG A 94 -6.24 4.38 20.90
CA ARG A 94 -5.71 3.79 22.14
C ARG A 94 -4.90 4.80 22.95
N ARG A 95 -4.19 5.71 22.30
CA ARG A 95 -3.46 6.84 22.93
C ARG A 95 -4.34 8.04 23.30
N GLY A 96 -5.66 7.95 23.10
CA GLY A 96 -6.60 9.02 23.45
C GLY A 96 -6.69 10.17 22.44
N VAL A 97 -6.07 10.07 21.26
CA VAL A 97 -6.13 11.13 20.24
C VAL A 97 -7.56 11.25 19.71
N THR A 98 -8.15 12.43 19.79
CA THR A 98 -9.57 12.65 19.43
C THR A 98 -9.84 12.44 17.93
N TRP A 99 -11.07 12.03 17.61
CA TRP A 99 -11.54 11.93 16.22
C TRP A 99 -11.39 13.23 15.42
N ALA A 100 -11.44 14.39 16.10
CA ALA A 100 -11.25 15.69 15.44
C ALA A 100 -9.81 15.86 14.96
N ARG A 101 -8.81 15.49 15.78
CA ARG A 101 -7.39 15.55 15.38
C ARG A 101 -7.04 14.52 14.32
N ILE A 102 -7.63 13.33 14.40
CA ILE A 102 -7.46 12.28 13.37
C ILE A 102 -8.07 12.74 12.04
N GLY A 103 -9.31 13.26 12.05
CA GLY A 103 -9.94 13.80 10.85
C GLY A 103 -9.13 14.94 10.23
N GLN A 104 -8.61 15.87 11.05
CA GLN A 104 -7.73 16.94 10.59
C GLN A 104 -6.47 16.40 9.89
N ALA A 105 -5.81 15.39 10.46
CA ALA A 105 -4.62 14.77 9.86
C ALA A 105 -4.93 14.07 8.52
N LEU A 106 -6.16 13.54 8.38
CA LEU A 106 -6.64 12.89 7.16
C LEU A 106 -7.25 13.88 6.14
N GLY A 107 -7.37 15.16 6.48
CA GLY A 107 -8.04 16.15 5.63
C GLY A 107 -9.56 15.95 5.50
N ILE A 108 -10.20 15.28 6.47
CA ILE A 108 -11.65 14.99 6.49
C ILE A 108 -12.32 15.52 7.76
N THR A 109 -13.65 15.53 7.78
CA THR A 109 -14.39 15.96 8.97
C THR A 109 -14.23 14.97 10.13
N ARG A 110 -14.44 15.44 11.36
CA ARG A 110 -14.51 14.58 12.57
C ARG A 110 -15.53 13.44 12.39
N GLN A 111 -16.70 13.74 11.82
CA GLN A 111 -17.77 12.78 11.62
C GLN A 111 -17.34 11.70 10.62
N SER A 112 -16.77 12.09 9.47
CA SER A 112 -16.28 11.15 8.47
C SER A 112 -15.18 10.23 9.02
N ALA A 113 -14.28 10.77 9.87
CA ALA A 113 -13.26 9.95 10.54
C ALA A 113 -13.88 8.95 11.54
N TRP A 114 -14.90 9.37 12.29
CA TRP A 114 -15.61 8.47 13.20
C TRP A 114 -16.33 7.36 12.41
N GLU A 115 -17.18 7.72 11.44
CA GLU A 115 -17.96 6.76 10.64
C GLU A 115 -17.07 5.70 9.96
N ARG A 116 -15.91 6.11 9.43
CA ARG A 116 -14.99 5.19 8.73
C ARG A 116 -14.25 4.21 9.65
N PHE A 117 -13.93 4.63 10.87
CA PHE A 117 -12.96 3.93 11.72
C PHE A 117 -13.47 3.51 13.11
N SER A 118 -14.69 3.90 13.51
CA SER A 118 -15.23 3.53 14.82
C SER A 118 -15.91 2.17 14.87
N GLY A 119 -16.29 1.60 13.71
CA GLY A 119 -17.05 0.34 13.61
C GLY A 119 -16.21 -0.94 13.52
N GLU A 120 -14.91 -0.85 13.78
CA GLU A 120 -14.00 -2.00 13.81
C GLU A 120 -13.54 -2.28 15.24
N GLU A 121 -14.41 -2.92 16.02
CA GLU A 121 -14.06 -3.64 17.26
C GLU A 121 -14.16 -5.15 17.02
#